data_AF-A0A392SRM4-F1
#
_entry.id   AF-A0A392SRM4-F1
#
_cell.length_a   1.000
_cell.length_b   1.000
_cell.length_c   1.000
_cell.angle_alpha   90.00
_cell.angle_beta   90.00
_cell.angle_gamma   90.00
#
_symmetry.space_group_name_H-M   'P 1'
#
loop_
_entity.id
_entity.type
_entity.pdbx_description
1 polymer ?
#
loop_
_entity_poly.entity_id
_entity_poly.type
_entity_poly.pdbx_seq_one_letter_code
_entity_poly.pdbx_strand_id
1 'polypeptide(L)'
;LEAALTAAAAAAVPQPPPPAQQEQHQVPPYIPQQHQYSDYELGMAVTLYEQHYRMNWGLPRFSPPLMSAVQDYMVQTPIPSYY
;
A
#
# COMPACT_ATOMS: atom_id res chain seq x y z
N LEU A 1 50.36 -36.28 43.27
CA LEU A 1 51.31 -35.19 43.54
C LEU A 1 51.23 -34.24 42.34
N GLU A 2 50.95 -32.96 42.62
CA GLU A 2 50.93 -31.76 41.73
C GLU A 2 49.87 -31.70 40.60
N ALA A 3 48.96 -30.72 40.48
CA ALA A 3 48.94 -29.24 40.62
C ALA A 3 49.06 -28.50 39.27
N ALA A 4 47.94 -27.88 38.88
CA ALA A 4 47.74 -26.59 38.22
C ALA A 4 48.54 -26.16 36.95
N LEU A 5 47.81 -25.90 35.85
CA LEU A 5 47.78 -24.64 35.05
C LEU A 5 46.99 -24.91 33.74
N THR A 6 45.79 -24.37 33.52
CA THR A 6 45.49 -23.07 32.88
C THR A 6 45.02 -23.20 31.42
N ALA A 7 43.75 -22.81 31.24
CA ALA A 7 43.10 -22.16 30.09
C ALA A 7 43.33 -22.69 28.66
N ALA A 8 42.25 -23.21 28.07
CA ALA A 8 41.96 -22.95 26.65
C ALA A 8 40.44 -22.80 26.46
N ALA A 9 40.08 -21.58 26.08
CA ALA A 9 38.76 -21.03 25.82
C ALA A 9 37.70 -22.00 25.27
N ALA A 10 36.49 -21.81 25.80
CA ALA A 10 35.24 -22.17 25.17
C ALA A 10 35.23 -21.72 23.69
N ALA A 11 35.42 -22.65 22.77
CA ALA A 11 35.03 -22.46 21.38
C ALA A 11 33.63 -23.07 21.22
N ALA A 12 32.64 -22.40 21.81
CA ALA A 12 31.25 -22.61 21.41
C ALA A 12 31.14 -22.11 19.95
N VAL A 13 31.11 -23.03 18.99
CA VAL A 13 30.63 -22.71 17.64
C VAL A 13 29.26 -22.06 17.81
N PRO A 14 29.01 -20.87 17.24
CA PRO A 14 27.71 -20.25 17.33
C PRO A 14 26.71 -21.18 16.66
N GLN A 15 25.87 -21.84 17.47
CA GLN A 15 24.74 -22.58 16.94
C GLN A 15 23.87 -21.58 16.17
N PRO A 16 23.44 -21.89 14.93
CA PRO A 16 22.49 -21.03 14.24
C PRO A 16 21.26 -20.87 15.14
N PRO A 17 20.70 -19.66 15.26
CA PRO A 17 19.48 -19.46 16.05
C PRO A 17 18.41 -20.44 15.54
N PRO A 18 17.57 -21.01 16.42
CA PRO A 18 16.39 -21.75 15.95
C PRO A 18 15.63 -20.84 14.99
N PRO A 19 15.01 -21.37 13.91
CA PRO A 19 14.20 -20.55 13.05
C PRO A 19 13.17 -19.88 13.95
N ALA A 20 13.27 -18.55 14.06
CA ALA A 20 12.27 -17.77 14.76
C ALA A 20 10.95 -18.19 14.12
N GLN A 21 10.08 -18.81 14.92
CA GLN A 21 8.70 -19.03 14.53
C GLN A 21 8.18 -17.64 14.26
N GLN A 22 8.22 -17.23 12.99
CA GLN A 22 7.60 -16.01 12.53
C GLN A 22 6.20 -16.14 13.04
N GLU A 23 5.89 -15.35 14.06
CA GLU A 23 4.58 -15.24 14.63
C GLU A 23 3.67 -15.21 13.42
N GLN A 24 2.93 -16.30 13.23
CA GLN A 24 1.78 -16.27 12.36
C GLN A 24 0.81 -15.37 13.11
N HIS A 25 1.12 -14.07 13.10
CA HIS A 25 0.22 -12.99 13.35
C HIS A 25 -0.94 -13.37 12.46
N GLN A 26 -1.97 -13.96 13.08
CA GLN A 26 -3.24 -14.09 12.44
C GLN A 26 -3.56 -12.67 12.00
N VAL A 27 -3.42 -12.42 10.70
CA VAL A 27 -3.78 -11.13 10.14
C VAL A 27 -5.24 -10.99 10.54
N PRO A 28 -5.59 -9.96 11.33
CA PRO A 28 -6.98 -9.74 11.69
C PRO A 28 -7.80 -9.82 10.41
N PRO A 29 -8.97 -10.50 10.42
CA PRO A 29 -9.76 -10.69 9.21
C PRO A 29 -9.92 -9.35 8.51
N TYR A 30 -9.37 -9.24 7.30
CA TYR A 30 -9.43 -8.01 6.52
C TYR A 30 -10.88 -7.80 6.11
N ILE A 31 -11.60 -6.97 6.85
CA ILE A 31 -12.91 -6.49 6.43
C ILE A 31 -12.62 -5.50 5.29
N PRO A 32 -13.07 -5.76 4.05
CA PRO A 32 -12.83 -4.85 2.95
C PRO A 32 -13.52 -3.52 3.26
N GLN A 33 -12.72 -2.52 3.60
CA GLN A 33 -13.19 -1.14 3.67
C GLN A 33 -13.55 -0.73 2.25
N GLN A 34 -14.84 -0.60 1.97
CA GLN A 34 -15.31 0.03 0.75
C GLN A 34 -14.72 1.44 0.75
N HIS A 35 -13.84 1.73 -0.19
CA HIS A 35 -13.21 3.05 -0.30
C HIS A 35 -14.27 4.04 -0.78
N GLN A 36 -14.93 4.67 0.17
CA GLN A 36 -15.88 5.73 -0.08
C GLN A 36 -15.09 7.03 -0.22
N TYR A 37 -14.99 7.53 -1.45
CA TYR A 37 -14.34 8.81 -1.72
C TYR A 37 -15.24 9.95 -1.23
N SER A 38 -14.64 10.93 -0.54
CA SER A 38 -15.35 12.18 -0.26
C SER A 38 -15.59 12.97 -1.54
N ASP A 39 -16.65 13.78 -1.59
CA ASP A 39 -16.93 14.69 -2.71
C ASP A 39 -15.73 15.58 -3.05
N TYR A 40 -14.94 15.98 -2.05
CA TYR A 40 -13.72 16.77 -2.27
C TYR A 40 -12.65 15.98 -3.03
N GLU A 41 -12.36 14.74 -2.61
CA GLU A 41 -11.37 13.89 -3.28
C GLU A 41 -11.81 13.55 -4.70
N LEU A 42 -13.10 13.26 -4.87
CA LEU A 42 -13.69 12.97 -6.16
C LEU A 42 -13.63 14.18 -7.09
N GLY A 43 -13.95 15.38 -6.59
CA GLY A 43 -13.84 16.63 -7.34
C GLY A 43 -12.40 16.96 -7.77
N MET A 44 -11.42 16.69 -6.91
CA MET A 44 -9.99 16.82 -7.26
C MET A 44 -9.58 15.82 -8.35
N ALA A 45 -10.02 14.57 -8.24
CA ALA A 45 -9.71 13.52 -9.21
C ALA A 45 -10.35 13.80 -10.58
N VAL A 46 -11.60 14.28 -10.60
CA VAL A 46 -12.31 14.69 -11.82
C VAL A 46 -11.64 15.90 -12.46
N THR A 47 -11.28 16.92 -11.66
CA THR A 47 -10.55 18.08 -12.19
C THR A 47 -9.22 17.66 -12.81
N LEU A 48 -8.48 16.77 -12.15
CA LEU A 48 -7.22 16.26 -12.67
C LEU A 48 -7.40 15.45 -13.96
N TYR A 49 -8.43 14.61 -14.03
CA TYR A 49 -8.83 13.88 -15.24
C TYR A 49 -9.13 14.83 -16.39
N GLU A 50 -9.95 15.85 -16.15
CA GLU A 50 -10.30 16.86 -17.14
C GLU A 50 -9.08 17.63 -17.64
N GLN A 51 -8.16 18.02 -16.76
CA GLN A 51 -6.94 18.71 -17.20
C GLN A 51 -6.06 17.82 -18.07
N HIS A 52 -5.93 16.54 -17.70
CA HIS A 52 -5.18 15.57 -18.50
C HIS A 52 -5.81 15.36 -19.89
N TYR A 53 -7.13 15.30 -19.95
CA TYR A 53 -7.88 15.19 -21.21
C TYR A 53 -7.70 16.45 -22.08
N ARG A 54 -7.93 17.64 -21.51
CA ARG A 54 -7.84 18.92 -22.23
C ARG A 54 -6.43 19.26 -22.70
N MET A 55 -5.41 18.87 -21.94
CA MET A 55 -4.01 19.07 -22.31
C MET A 55 -3.44 17.90 -23.14
N ASN A 56 -4.24 16.87 -23.43
CA ASN A 56 -3.84 15.67 -24.15
C ASN A 56 -2.59 15.01 -23.54
N TRP A 57 -2.50 15.00 -22.21
CA TRP A 57 -1.40 14.37 -21.46
C TRP A 57 -1.59 12.85 -21.30
N GLY A 58 -2.68 12.31 -21.84
CA GLY A 58 -3.10 10.93 -21.64
C GLY A 58 -3.91 10.77 -20.36
N LEU A 59 -4.25 9.54 -20.00
CA LEU A 59 -5.07 9.26 -18.82
C LEU A 59 -4.27 9.44 -17.52
N PRO A 60 -4.83 10.10 -16.49
CA PRO A 60 -4.18 10.14 -15.19
C PRO A 60 -4.08 8.73 -14.60
N ARG A 61 -2.97 8.44 -13.90
CA ARG A 61 -2.76 7.15 -13.24
C ARG A 61 -3.52 7.09 -11.92
N PHE A 62 -4.75 6.62 -11.98
CA PHE A 62 -5.58 6.33 -10.81
C PHE A 62 -5.64 4.85 -10.50
N SER A 63 -5.88 4.51 -9.24
CA SER A 63 -6.25 3.16 -8.85
C SER A 63 -7.56 2.75 -9.52
N PRO A 64 -7.76 1.47 -9.89
CA PRO A 64 -9.01 1.01 -10.51
C PRO A 64 -10.31 1.47 -9.82
N PRO A 65 -10.46 1.40 -8.48
CA PRO A 65 -11.68 1.88 -7.82
C PRO A 65 -11.89 3.39 -7.94
N LEU A 66 -10.82 4.20 -7.88
CA LEU A 66 -10.91 5.65 -8.05
C LEU A 66 -11.28 6.03 -9.49
N MET A 67 -10.70 5.35 -10.47
CA MET A 67 -11.03 5.57 -11.89
C MET A 67 -12.50 5.25 -12.17
N SER A 68 -13.05 4.20 -11.55
CA SER A 68 -14.47 3.86 -11.67
C SER A 68 -15.35 4.94 -11.05
N ALA A 69 -15.00 5.44 -9.85
CA ALA A 69 -15.75 6.50 -9.18
C ALA A 69 -15.74 7.81 -9.98
N VAL A 70 -14.59 8.20 -10.55
CA VAL A 70 -14.48 9.40 -11.41
C VAL A 70 -15.38 9.28 -12.65
N GLN A 71 -15.40 8.11 -13.29
CA GLN A 71 -16.28 7.88 -14.45
C GLN A 71 -17.76 7.91 -14.06
N ASP A 72 -18.13 7.23 -12.98
CA ASP A 72 -19.49 7.24 -12.44
C ASP A 72 -19.96 8.67 -12.11
N TYR A 73 -19.07 9.49 -11.54
CA TYR A 73 -19.32 10.91 -11.28
C TYR A 73 -19.53 11.71 -12.58
N MET A 74 -18.70 11.52 -13.60
CA MET A 74 -18.87 12.22 -14.88
C MET A 74 -20.14 11.83 -15.63
N VAL A 75 -20.63 10.60 -15.44
CA VAL A 75 -21.91 10.14 -15.98
C VAL A 75 -23.08 10.82 -15.26
N GLN A 76 -22.99 10.99 -13.94
CA GLN A 76 -24.02 11.63 -13.11
C GLN A 76 -24.03 13.15 -13.24
N THR A 77 -22.85 13.76 -13.39
CA THR A 77 -22.64 15.19 -13.60
C THR A 77 -21.99 15.39 -14.96
N PRO A 78 -22.79 15.31 -16.05
CA PRO A 78 -22.26 15.64 -17.37
C PRO A 78 -21.75 17.08 -17.31
N ILE A 79 -20.48 17.27 -17.68
CA ILE A 79 -19.91 18.61 -17.78
C ILE A 79 -20.76 19.36 -18.80
N PRO A 80 -21.42 20.47 -18.41
CA PRO A 80 -22.26 21.20 -19.33
C PRO A 80 -21.41 21.68 -20.50
N SER A 81 -21.63 21.07 -21.66
CA SER A 81 -21.04 21.50 -22.92
C SER A 81 -21.85 22.72 -23.37
N TYR A 82 -21.41 23.92 -22.98
CA TYR A 82 -21.96 25.17 -23.49
C TYR A 82 -21.53 25.31 -24.95
N TYR A 83 -22.37 24.81 -25.85
CA TYR A 83 -22.35 25.11 -27.29
C TYR A 83 -23.08 26.42 -27.57
#